data_AF-A0A257MDZ8-F1
#
_entry.id   AF-A0A257MDZ8-F1
#
_cell.length_a   1.000
_cell.length_b   1.000
_cell.length_c   1.000
_cell.angle_alpha   90.00
_cell.angle_beta   90.00
_cell.angle_gamma   90.00
#
_symmetry.space_group_name_H-M   'P 1'
#
loop_
_entity.id
_entity.type
_entity.pdbx_description
1 polymer ?
#
loop_
_entity_poly.entity_id
_entity_poly.type
_entity_poly.pdbx_seq_one_letter_code
_entity_poly.pdbx_strand_id
1 'polypeptide(L)' 'MFFMAENLYQISQKAKKGRYFLYRDLKDRGISGIKPGLTRQFKLSTFGLAREELERVLQAFRQIIESYQ' A
#
# COMPACT_ATOMS: atom_id res chain seq x y z
N MET A 1 2.03 -11.85 -7.33
CA MET A 1 0.58 -12.01 -7.07
C MET A 1 -0.18 -10.76 -7.55
N PHE A 2 -1.43 -10.89 -7.96
CA PHE A 2 -2.31 -9.78 -8.35
C PHE A 2 -3.32 -9.49 -7.24
N PHE A 3 -3.53 -8.22 -6.91
CA PHE A 3 -4.43 -7.78 -5.85
C PHE A 3 -5.51 -6.86 -6.40
N MET A 4 -6.74 -7.04 -5.90
CA MET A 4 -7.82 -6.06 -6.01
C MET A 4 -8.14 -5.51 -4.62
N ALA A 5 -7.98 -4.21 -4.44
CA ALA A 5 -8.10 -3.52 -3.15
C ALA A 5 -9.10 -2.36 -3.26
N GLU A 6 -10.39 -2.67 -3.10
CA GLU A 6 -11.45 -1.68 -3.23
C GLU A 6 -11.39 -0.63 -2.11
N ASN A 7 -10.99 -1.02 -0.90
CA ASN A 7 -10.77 -0.10 0.22
C ASN A 7 -9.70 0.98 -0.09
N LEU A 8 -8.57 0.58 -0.68
CA LEU A 8 -7.50 1.52 -1.07
C LEU A 8 -7.95 2.44 -2.21
N TYR A 9 -8.81 1.94 -3.11
CA TYR A 9 -9.44 2.77 -4.12
C TYR A 9 -10.36 3.82 -3.48
N GLN A 10 -11.23 3.44 -2.55
CA GLN A 10 -12.10 4.39 -1.86
C GLN A 10 -11.32 5.46 -1.08
N ILE A 11 -10.22 5.07 -0.42
CA ILE A 11 -9.30 6.03 0.21
C ILE A 11 -8.72 6.98 -0.84
N SER A 12 -8.30 6.48 -2.01
CA SER A 12 -7.70 7.31 -3.06
C SER A 12 -8.63 8.41 -3.60
N GLN A 13 -9.95 8.21 -3.51
CA GLN A 13 -10.95 9.20 -3.93
C GLN A 13 -11.06 10.37 -2.93
N LYS A 14 -10.64 10.17 -1.67
CA LYS A 14 -10.76 11.14 -0.57
C LYS A 14 -9.41 11.68 -0.07
N ALA A 15 -8.34 10.92 -0.26
CA ALA A 15 -7.02 11.24 0.29
C ALA A 15 -6.44 12.53 -0.30
N LYS A 16 -5.77 13.32 0.55
CA LYS A 16 -4.98 14.47 0.09
C LYS A 16 -3.91 13.98 -0.89
N LYS A 17 -3.84 14.62 -2.07
CA LYS A 17 -2.99 14.24 -3.21
C LYS A 17 -3.41 12.92 -3.91
N GLY A 18 -4.66 12.50 -3.71
CA GLY A 18 -5.37 11.48 -4.49
C GLY A 18 -4.67 10.12 -4.57
N ARG A 19 -4.68 9.52 -5.76
CA ARG A 19 -4.14 8.18 -6.05
C ARG A 19 -2.67 7.94 -5.68
N TYR A 20 -1.89 8.98 -5.40
CA TYR A 20 -0.48 8.84 -5.02
C TYR A 20 -0.27 8.62 -3.51
N PHE A 21 -1.33 8.63 -2.70
CA PHE A 21 -1.23 8.45 -1.24
C PHE A 21 -0.51 7.15 -0.86
N LEU A 22 -0.93 6.02 -1.44
CA LEU A 22 -0.38 4.70 -1.11
C LEU A 22 1.11 4.61 -1.38
N TYR A 23 1.57 5.15 -2.51
CA TYR A 23 3.00 5.20 -2.84
C TYR A 23 3.80 6.02 -1.83
N ARG A 24 3.31 7.21 -1.48
CA ARG A 24 3.98 8.10 -0.53
C ARG A 24 4.06 7.44 0.84
N ASP A 25 2.94 6.95 1.37
CA ASP A 25 2.89 6.44 2.73
C ASP A 25 3.67 5.13 2.90
N LEU A 26 3.74 4.30 1.85
CA LEU A 26 4.64 3.14 1.81
C LEU A 26 6.11 3.58 1.74
N LYS A 27 6.43 4.56 0.88
CA LYS A 27 7.79 5.09 0.74
C LYS A 27 8.30 5.69 2.06
N ASP A 28 7.46 6.42 2.79
CA ASP A 28 7.78 7.01 4.09
C ASP A 28 8.09 5.93 5.14
N ARG A 29 7.60 4.70 4.96
CA ARG A 29 7.88 3.52 5.80
C ARG A 29 9.05 2.67 5.29
N GLY A 30 9.71 3.09 4.21
CA GLY A 30 10.79 2.35 3.55
C GLY A 30 10.33 1.17 2.71
N ILE A 31 9.05 1.11 2.33
CA ILE A 31 8.48 0.02 1.52
C ILE A 31 8.36 0.48 0.06
N SER A 32 8.77 -0.39 -0.86
CA SER A 32 8.71 -0.14 -2.31
C SER A 32 8.14 -1.36 -3.05
N GLY A 33 7.91 -1.25 -4.36
CA GLY A 33 7.49 -2.37 -5.21
C GLY A 33 6.12 -2.20 -5.89
N ILE A 34 5.29 -1.26 -5.44
CA ILE A 34 4.04 -0.91 -6.12
C ILE A 34 4.26 0.31 -7.00
N LYS A 35 3.82 0.24 -8.27
CA LYS A 35 3.89 1.37 -9.21
C LYS A 35 3.13 2.59 -8.63
N PRO A 36 3.71 3.80 -8.65
CA PRO A 36 3.04 5.00 -8.14
C PRO A 36 1.68 5.24 -8.82
N GLY A 37 0.68 5.63 -8.01
CA GLY A 37 -0.66 5.94 -8.50
C GLY A 37 -1.60 4.76 -8.65
N LEU A 38 -1.15 3.53 -8.37
CA LEU A 38 -2.01 2.35 -8.32
C LEU A 38 -2.57 2.13 -6.91
N THR A 39 -3.89 2.04 -6.80
CA THR A 39 -4.60 1.86 -5.52
C THR A 39 -5.63 0.74 -5.58
N ARG A 40 -6.34 0.59 -6.71
CA ARG A 40 -7.37 -0.46 -6.88
C ARG A 40 -6.81 -1.82 -7.29
N GLN A 41 -5.87 -1.82 -8.24
CA GLN A 41 -5.32 -3.03 -8.84
C GLN A 41 -3.81 -2.89 -8.97
N PHE A 42 -3.07 -3.83 -8.41
CA PHE A 42 -1.61 -3.84 -8.51
C PHE A 42 -1.06 -5.25 -8.34
N LYS A 43 0.15 -5.46 -8.84
CA LYS A 43 0.93 -6.68 -8.62
C LYS A 43 2.00 -6.38 -7.59
N LEU A 44 2.27 -7.35 -6.71
CA LEU A 44 3.46 -7.36 -5.86
C LEU A 44 3.96 -8.79 -5.66
N SER A 45 5.22 -8.90 -5.28
CA SER A 45 5.87 -10.16 -4.88
C SER A 45 6.39 -10.02 -3.46
N THR A 46 6.28 -11.09 -2.69
CA THR A 46 6.91 -11.24 -1.37
C THR A 46 8.11 -12.18 -1.43
N PHE A 47 8.53 -12.58 -2.63
CA PHE A 47 9.67 -13.47 -2.82
C PHE A 47 10.94 -12.84 -2.27
N GLY A 48 11.69 -13.60 -1.48
CA GLY A 48 12.93 -13.15 -0.85
C GLY A 48 12.76 -12.33 0.43
N LEU A 49 11.52 -12.05 0.86
CA LEU A 49 11.28 -11.39 2.15
C LEU A 49 11.29 -12.41 3.30
N ALA A 50 11.97 -12.06 4.38
CA ALA A 50 11.89 -12.75 5.66
C ALA A 50 10.51 -12.55 6.31
N ARG A 51 10.20 -13.34 7.34
CA ARG A 51 8.90 -13.27 8.04
C ARG A 51 8.69 -11.90 8.67
N GLU A 52 9.74 -11.36 9.28
CA GLU A 52 9.76 -10.07 9.98
C GLU A 52 9.52 -8.91 9.01
N GLU A 53 10.10 -9.00 7.80
CA GLU A 53 9.88 -8.02 6.74
C GLU A 53 8.45 -8.09 6.21
N LEU A 54 7.89 -9.30 6.05
CA LEU A 54 6.51 -9.50 5.66
C LEU A 54 5.55 -8.91 6.70
N GLU A 55 5.82 -9.11 7.99
CA GLU A 55 5.05 -8.51 9.09
C GLU A 55 5.12 -6.98 9.06
N ARG A 56 6.30 -6.40 8.80
CA ARG A 56 6.46 -4.95 8.61
C ARG A 56 5.61 -4.43 7.45
N VAL A 57 5.56 -5.14 6.32
CA VAL A 57 4.72 -4.77 5.17
C VAL A 57 3.24 -4.84 5.55
N LEU A 58 2.79 -5.93 6.17
CA LEU A 58 1.41 -6.09 6.62
C LEU A 58 0.99 -4.98 7.59
N GLN A 59 1.85 -4.66 8.55
CA GLN A 59 1.60 -3.62 9.53
C GLN A 59 1.53 -2.23 8.88
N ALA A 60 2.38 -1.96 7.89
CA ALA A 60 2.32 -0.71 7.13
C ALA A 60 0.98 -0.54 6.40
N PHE A 61 0.48 -1.60 5.74
CA PHE A 61 -0.83 -1.54 5.09
C PHE A 61 -1.96 -1.31 6.09
N ARG A 62 -1.95 -1.99 7.25
CA ARG A 62 -2.95 -1.78 8.31
C ARG A 62 -2.96 -0.33 8.80
N GLN A 63 -1.80 0.20 9.17
CA GLN A 63 -1.66 1.58 9.65
C GLN A 63 -2.08 2.61 8.60
N ILE A 64 -1.76 2.38 7.32
CA ILE A 64 -2.21 3.26 6.24
C ILE A 64 -3.74 3.25 6.18
N ILE A 65 -4.37 2.07 6.14
CA ILE A 65 -5.84 1.97 6.07
C ILE A 65 -6.49 2.64 7.29
N GLU A 66 -5.99 2.38 8.50
CA GLU A 66 -6.49 2.97 9.74
C GLU A 66 -6.34 4.50 9.77
N SER A 67 -5.28 5.05 9.19
CA SER A 67 -5.06 6.52 9.13
C SER A 67 -6.04 7.29 8.24
N TYR A 68 -6.83 6.57 7.43
CA TYR A 68 -7.82 7.14 6.51
C TYR A 68 -9.28 6.73 6.84
N GLN A 69 -9.50 6.06 7.97
CA GLN A 69 -10.84 5.89 8.57
C GLN A 69 -11.23 7.16 9.33
#